data_AF-A0A210P5W1-F1
#
_entry.id   AF-A0A210P5W1-F1
#
_cell.length_a   1.000
_cell.length_b   1.000
_cell.length_c   1.000
_cell.angle_alpha   90.00
_cell.angle_beta   90.00
_cell.angle_gamma   90.00
#
_symmetry.space_group_name_H-M   'P 1'
#
loop_
_entity.id
_entity.type
_entity.pdbx_description
1 polymer ?
#
loop_
_entity_poly.entity_id
_entity_poly.type
_entity_poly.pdbx_seq_one_letter_code
_entity_poly.pdbx_strand_id
1 'polypeptide(L)'
;MGESIIMVVLIGALLVFEFQQQASIKIKAKSSNLKYLIAFVAAILIIILFWSHSMQSNIKVVLIAVLFASVAFYNQGLGNDKVVTYGSLSKASDYGRYDQIIVEPVKKDTMVTFASKKGGSYSLMFTDNEESIQHFIRKRVPKTVKVLTGEEYQRQLTIKNRKHRSLESKQLEMIRNRPNRNKFVAIRKKS
;
A
#
# COMPACT_ATOMS: atom_id res chain seq x y z
N MET A 1 -33.10 -22.76 7.78
CA MET A 1 -32.98 -22.73 6.30
C MET A 1 -32.71 -21.33 5.75
N GLY A 2 -33.43 -20.28 6.18
CA GLY A 2 -33.23 -18.90 5.69
C GLY A 2 -31.82 -18.34 5.88
N GLU A 3 -31.18 -18.58 7.03
CA GLU A 3 -29.82 -18.08 7.30
C GLU A 3 -28.76 -18.61 6.33
N SER A 4 -28.84 -19.88 5.94
CA SER A 4 -27.89 -20.48 5.00
C SER A 4 -28.04 -19.90 3.60
N ILE A 5 -29.26 -19.56 3.19
CA ILE A 5 -29.52 -18.93 1.88
C ILE A 5 -28.96 -17.50 1.88
N ILE A 6 -29.19 -16.73 2.94
CA ILE A 6 -28.63 -15.37 3.08
C ILE A 6 -27.10 -15.42 3.03
N MET A 7 -26.48 -16.38 3.71
CA MET A 7 -25.04 -16.56 3.71
C MET A 7 -24.51 -16.87 2.30
N VAL A 8 -25.15 -17.79 1.56
CA VAL A 8 -24.77 -18.11 0.17
C VAL A 8 -24.85 -16.87 -0.73
N VAL A 9 -25.93 -16.08 -0.62
CA VAL A 9 -26.11 -14.86 -1.42
C VAL A 9 -25.05 -13.82 -1.08
N LEU A 10 -24.77 -13.60 0.20
CA LEU A 10 -23.76 -12.63 0.65
C LEU A 10 -22.36 -13.03 0.16
N ILE A 11 -22.01 -14.30 0.32
CA ILE A 11 -20.72 -14.86 -0.12
C ILE A 11 -20.59 -14.79 -1.64
N GLY A 12 -21.65 -15.13 -2.38
CA GLY A 12 -21.67 -15.02 -3.83
C GLY A 12 -21.48 -13.58 -4.31
N ALA A 13 -22.17 -12.62 -3.70
CA ALA A 13 -22.02 -11.20 -4.01
C ALA A 13 -20.60 -10.70 -3.73
N LEU A 14 -20.00 -11.10 -2.60
CA LEU A 14 -18.61 -10.79 -2.26
C LEU A 14 -17.63 -11.33 -3.30
N LEU A 15 -17.78 -12.59 -3.70
CA LEU A 15 -16.95 -13.20 -4.75
C LEU A 15 -17.07 -12.44 -6.07
N VAL A 16 -18.28 -12.12 -6.52
CA VAL A 16 -18.51 -11.38 -7.77
C VAL A 16 -17.86 -10.00 -7.72
N PHE A 17 -18.01 -9.28 -6.61
CA PHE A 17 -17.38 -7.98 -6.43
C PHE A 17 -15.85 -8.08 -6.53
N GLU A 18 -15.26 -9.06 -5.86
CA GLU A 18 -13.82 -9.31 -5.90
C GLU A 18 -13.33 -9.70 -7.30
N PHE A 19 -14.09 -10.52 -8.03
CA PHE A 19 -13.79 -10.85 -9.43
C PHE A 19 -13.78 -9.61 -10.33
N GLN A 20 -14.73 -8.69 -10.16
CA GLN A 20 -14.73 -7.43 -10.91
C GLN A 20 -13.51 -6.58 -10.60
N GLN A 21 -13.08 -6.52 -9.33
CA GLN A 21 -11.84 -5.81 -8.96
C GLN A 21 -10.61 -6.46 -9.61
N GLN A 22 -10.52 -7.78 -9.61
CA GLN A 22 -9.43 -8.51 -10.24
C GLN A 22 -9.40 -8.32 -11.76
N ALA A 23 -10.55 -8.25 -12.41
CA ALA A 23 -10.66 -7.98 -13.85
C ALA A 23 -10.20 -6.56 -14.25
N SER A 24 -10.20 -5.61 -13.30
CA SER A 24 -9.70 -4.25 -13.55
C SER A 24 -8.17 -4.16 -13.62
N ILE A 25 -7.44 -5.19 -13.18
CA ILE A 25 -5.98 -5.24 -13.21
C ILE A 25 -5.48 -5.33 -14.65
N LYS A 26 -4.63 -4.39 -15.05
CA LYS A 26 -3.97 -4.37 -16.36
C LYS A 26 -2.53 -4.82 -16.30
N ILE A 27 -1.82 -4.47 -15.23
CA ILE A 27 -0.45 -4.93 -14.98
C ILE A 27 -0.43 -5.65 -13.64
N LYS A 28 -0.03 -6.92 -13.64
CA LYS A 28 -0.01 -7.76 -12.44
C LYS A 28 1.29 -7.55 -11.67
N ALA A 29 1.18 -7.35 -10.36
CA ALA A 29 2.33 -7.41 -9.48
C ALA A 29 2.82 -8.86 -9.38
N LYS A 30 4.12 -9.01 -9.14
CA LYS A 30 4.77 -10.29 -8.92
C LYS A 30 4.12 -11.01 -7.74
N SER A 31 3.50 -12.14 -8.03
CA SER A 31 2.86 -12.99 -7.04
C SER A 31 3.68 -14.26 -6.79
N SER A 32 3.80 -14.67 -5.53
CA SER A 32 4.44 -15.96 -5.20
C SER A 32 3.45 -17.11 -5.39
N ASN A 33 3.86 -18.17 -6.08
CA ASN A 33 3.04 -19.38 -6.23
C ASN A 33 2.86 -20.14 -4.91
N LEU A 34 3.73 -19.90 -3.92
CA LEU A 34 3.66 -20.53 -2.60
C LEU A 34 2.35 -20.18 -1.87
N LYS A 35 1.79 -18.99 -2.10
CA LYS A 35 0.53 -18.57 -1.46
C LYS A 35 -0.64 -19.47 -1.84
N TYR A 36 -0.66 -19.98 -3.08
CA TYR A 36 -1.70 -20.89 -3.56
C TYR A 36 -1.63 -22.23 -2.85
N LEU A 37 -0.41 -22.76 -2.66
CA LEU A 37 -0.21 -24.02 -1.95
C LEU A 37 -0.66 -23.92 -0.49
N ILE A 38 -0.25 -22.86 0.21
CA ILE A 38 -0.63 -22.63 1.62
C ILE A 38 -2.16 -22.52 1.74
N ALA A 39 -2.79 -21.78 0.84
CA ALA A 39 -4.24 -21.59 0.87
C ALA A 39 -5.02 -22.88 0.55
N PHE A 40 -4.51 -23.69 -0.37
CA PHE A 40 -5.10 -24.99 -0.70
C PHE A 40 -5.03 -25.95 0.51
N VAL A 41 -3.86 -26.03 1.15
CA VAL A 41 -3.68 -26.84 2.37
C VAL A 41 -4.60 -26.36 3.50
N ALA A 42 -4.67 -25.04 3.71
CA ALA A 42 -5.56 -24.46 4.72
C ALA A 42 -7.04 -24.75 4.45
N ALA A 43 -7.49 -24.65 3.19
CA ALA A 43 -8.87 -24.95 2.82
C ALA A 43 -9.23 -26.42 3.11
N ILE A 44 -8.32 -27.36 2.81
CA ILE A 44 -8.51 -28.78 3.15
C ILE A 44 -8.61 -28.97 4.66
N LEU A 45 -7.73 -28.35 5.44
CA LEU A 45 -7.75 -28.43 6.91
C LEU A 45 -9.07 -27.90 7.49
N ILE A 46 -9.61 -26.79 6.96
CA ILE A 46 -10.92 -26.27 7.37
C ILE A 46 -12.02 -27.32 7.11
N ILE A 47 -12.02 -27.94 5.94
CA ILE A 47 -13.03 -28.95 5.60
C ILE A 47 -12.93 -30.14 6.55
N ILE A 48 -11.73 -30.66 6.79
CA ILE A 48 -11.53 -31.84 7.65
C ILE A 48 -11.88 -31.55 9.12
N LEU A 49 -11.40 -30.44 9.67
CA LEU A 49 -11.56 -30.11 11.09
C LEU A 49 -13.00 -29.75 11.45
N PHE A 50 -13.73 -29.14 10.53
CA PHE A 50 -15.10 -28.67 10.79
C PHE A 50 -16.16 -29.53 10.11
N TRP A 51 -15.78 -30.69 9.54
CA TRP A 51 -16.76 -31.61 8.97
C TRP A 51 -17.70 -32.15 10.06
N SER A 52 -19.00 -32.00 9.82
CA SER A 52 -20.05 -32.41 10.74
C SER A 52 -20.94 -33.48 10.12
N HIS A 53 -21.80 -34.10 10.93
CA HIS A 53 -22.82 -35.03 10.44
C HIS A 53 -23.99 -34.28 9.76
N SER A 54 -24.17 -32.99 10.04
CA SER A 54 -25.22 -32.17 9.45
C SER A 54 -24.83 -31.60 8.08
N MET A 55 -25.60 -31.96 7.05
CA MET A 55 -25.42 -31.45 5.69
C MET A 55 -25.50 -29.92 5.59
N GLN A 56 -26.33 -29.28 6.43
CA GLN A 56 -26.42 -27.82 6.48
C GLN A 56 -25.15 -27.16 7.03
N SER A 57 -24.48 -27.81 7.98
CA SER A 57 -23.20 -27.34 8.54
C SER A 57 -22.08 -27.50 7.52
N ASN A 58 -22.03 -28.64 6.83
CA ASN A 58 -20.99 -28.95 5.84
C ASN A 58 -21.02 -27.97 4.67
N ILE A 59 -22.20 -27.54 4.21
CA ILE A 59 -22.33 -26.51 3.17
C ILE A 59 -21.67 -25.19 3.62
N LYS A 60 -21.89 -24.76 4.86
CA LYS A 60 -21.28 -23.53 5.39
C LYS A 60 -19.76 -23.64 5.46
N VAL A 61 -19.24 -24.79 5.92
CA VAL A 61 -17.81 -25.06 6.00
C VAL A 61 -17.16 -25.03 4.62
N VAL A 62 -17.78 -25.66 3.62
CA VAL A 62 -17.30 -25.63 2.24
C VAL A 62 -17.29 -24.20 1.68
N LEU A 63 -18.34 -23.40 1.92
CA LEU A 63 -18.39 -22.01 1.48
C LEU A 63 -17.27 -21.16 2.11
N ILE A 64 -16.99 -21.37 3.40
CA ILE A 64 -15.89 -20.69 4.10
C ILE A 64 -14.53 -21.13 3.53
N ALA A 65 -14.33 -22.42 3.28
CA ALA A 65 -13.11 -22.93 2.69
C ALA A 65 -12.87 -22.38 1.27
N VAL A 66 -13.92 -22.28 0.44
CA VAL A 66 -13.87 -21.67 -0.90
C VAL A 66 -13.53 -20.19 -0.82
N LEU A 67 -14.15 -19.44 0.10
CA LEU A 67 -13.80 -18.03 0.33
C LEU A 67 -12.34 -17.86 0.72
N PHE A 68 -11.86 -18.68 1.66
CA PHE A 68 -10.49 -18.62 2.13
C PHE A 68 -9.50 -18.91 0.99
N ALA A 69 -9.77 -19.93 0.19
CA ALA A 69 -8.99 -20.25 -0.99
C ALA A 69 -9.01 -19.10 -2.01
N SER A 70 -10.19 -18.50 -2.27
CA SER A 70 -10.37 -17.42 -3.23
C SER A 70 -9.50 -16.19 -2.92
N VAL A 71 -9.34 -15.83 -1.65
CA VAL A 71 -8.48 -14.70 -1.24
C VAL A 71 -7.03 -14.90 -1.67
N ALA A 72 -6.53 -16.14 -1.66
CA ALA A 72 -5.17 -16.43 -2.09
C ALA A 72 -4.98 -16.30 -3.61
N PHE A 73 -6.05 -16.49 -4.38
CA PHE A 73 -6.08 -16.30 -5.84
C PHE A 73 -6.09 -14.83 -6.26
N TYR A 74 -6.32 -13.90 -5.34
CA TYR A 74 -6.26 -12.48 -5.66
C TYR A 74 -4.85 -12.07 -6.05
N ASN A 75 -4.78 -11.29 -7.11
CA ASN A 75 -3.57 -10.64 -7.56
C ASN A 75 -3.63 -9.18 -7.15
N GLN A 76 -2.45 -8.63 -6.90
CA GLN A 76 -2.28 -7.19 -6.77
C GLN A 76 -1.81 -6.65 -8.11
N GLY A 77 -2.02 -5.36 -8.37
CA GLY A 77 -1.52 -4.78 -9.60
C GLY A 77 -2.02 -3.36 -9.86
N LEU A 78 -1.74 -2.89 -11.07
CA LEU A 78 -2.14 -1.57 -11.56
C LEU A 78 -3.40 -1.71 -12.41
N GLY A 79 -4.47 -1.04 -11.99
CA GLY A 79 -5.68 -0.84 -12.76
C GLY A 79 -5.63 0.45 -13.59
N ASN A 80 -6.73 0.79 -14.25
CA ASN A 80 -6.79 2.00 -15.07
C ASN A 80 -6.88 3.29 -14.25
N ASP A 81 -7.52 3.21 -13.09
CA ASP A 81 -7.93 4.32 -12.23
C ASP A 81 -7.41 4.18 -10.80
N LYS A 82 -7.00 2.97 -10.41
CA LYS A 82 -6.57 2.64 -9.05
C LYS A 82 -5.48 1.56 -9.03
N VAL A 83 -4.77 1.47 -7.92
CA VAL A 83 -3.92 0.32 -7.58
C VAL A 83 -4.79 -0.74 -6.92
N VAL A 84 -4.87 -1.93 -7.49
CA VAL A 84 -5.62 -3.03 -6.88
C VAL A 84 -4.72 -3.75 -5.88
N THR A 85 -5.02 -3.63 -4.58
CA THR A 85 -4.31 -4.31 -3.49
C THR A 85 -5.27 -5.15 -2.66
N TYR A 86 -4.74 -6.10 -1.89
CA TYR A 86 -5.56 -6.97 -1.04
C TYR A 86 -6.39 -6.16 -0.04
N GLY A 87 -7.70 -6.39 0.02
CA GLY A 87 -8.60 -5.77 0.99
C GLY A 87 -8.78 -4.25 0.84
N SER A 88 -8.29 -3.64 -0.23
CA SER A 88 -8.44 -2.20 -0.46
C SER A 88 -9.83 -1.91 -1.03
N LEU A 89 -10.69 -1.28 -0.23
CA LEU A 89 -11.95 -0.73 -0.73
C LEU A 89 -11.65 0.33 -1.79
N SER A 90 -12.48 0.37 -2.83
CA SER A 90 -12.35 1.17 -4.06
C SER A 90 -11.79 2.60 -3.93
N LYS A 91 -12.02 3.30 -2.81
CA LYS A 91 -11.52 4.67 -2.55
C LYS A 91 -10.12 4.73 -1.91
N ALA A 92 -9.70 3.68 -1.22
CA ALA A 92 -8.40 3.65 -0.52
C ALA A 92 -7.21 3.43 -1.48
N SER A 93 -7.51 2.98 -2.69
CA SER A 93 -6.59 2.54 -3.75
C SER A 93 -6.50 3.49 -4.94
N ASP A 94 -7.31 4.55 -4.98
CA ASP A 94 -7.32 5.56 -6.05
C ASP A 94 -5.95 6.25 -6.15
N TYR A 95 -5.46 6.42 -7.38
CA TYR A 95 -4.22 7.14 -7.65
C TYR A 95 -4.22 8.56 -7.06
N GLY A 96 -5.36 9.25 -7.04
CA GLY A 96 -5.48 10.62 -6.53
C GLY A 96 -5.18 10.79 -5.03
N ARG A 97 -5.11 9.69 -4.27
CA ARG A 97 -4.80 9.73 -2.83
C ARG A 97 -3.30 9.80 -2.53
N TYR A 98 -2.47 9.43 -3.50
CA TYR A 98 -1.01 9.44 -3.34
C TYR A 98 -0.45 10.82 -3.67
N ASP A 99 0.51 11.29 -2.89
CA ASP A 99 1.22 12.53 -3.19
C ASP A 99 2.28 12.29 -4.27
N GLN A 100 2.89 11.10 -4.22
CA GLN A 100 3.96 10.71 -5.11
C GLN A 100 3.95 9.20 -5.37
N ILE A 101 4.38 8.82 -6.57
CA ILE A 101 4.57 7.45 -7.00
C ILE A 101 6.00 7.36 -7.50
N ILE A 102 6.78 6.45 -6.91
CA ILE A 102 8.18 6.25 -7.24
C ILE A 102 8.29 4.95 -8.00
N VAL A 103 8.89 4.98 -9.18
CA VAL A 103 9.16 3.80 -10.00
C VAL A 103 10.67 3.60 -10.02
N GLU A 104 11.13 2.43 -9.58
CA GLU A 104 12.55 2.13 -9.50
C GLU A 104 12.86 0.72 -10.05
N PRO A 105 13.92 0.56 -10.85
CA PRO A 105 14.31 -0.74 -11.37
C PRO A 105 15.01 -1.54 -10.27
N VAL A 106 14.60 -2.79 -10.09
CA VAL A 106 15.22 -3.74 -9.15
C VAL A 106 15.62 -5.01 -9.90
N LYS A 107 16.88 -5.05 -10.33
CA LYS A 107 17.45 -6.12 -11.18
C LYS A 107 16.70 -6.24 -12.52
N LYS A 108 15.83 -7.26 -12.66
CA LYS A 108 14.98 -7.52 -13.83
C LYS A 108 13.53 -7.12 -13.60
N ASP A 109 13.18 -6.80 -12.36
CA ASP A 109 11.85 -6.41 -11.94
C ASP A 109 11.80 -4.89 -11.71
N THR A 110 10.61 -4.34 -11.57
CA THR A 110 10.37 -2.93 -11.25
C THR A 110 9.61 -2.81 -9.94
N MET A 111 10.12 -2.03 -8.99
CA MET A 111 9.41 -1.69 -7.77
C MET A 111 8.67 -0.37 -7.97
N VAL A 112 7.39 -0.35 -7.59
CA VAL A 112 6.58 0.88 -7.57
C VAL A 112 6.14 1.15 -6.15
N THR A 113 6.56 2.30 -5.63
CA THR A 113 6.23 2.76 -4.28
C THR A 113 5.18 3.85 -4.34
N PHE A 114 4.03 3.60 -3.72
CA PHE A 114 2.92 4.54 -3.58
C PHE A 114 3.03 5.23 -2.23
N ALA A 115 3.34 6.52 -2.22
CA ALA A 115 3.56 7.27 -0.99
C ALA A 115 2.49 8.36 -0.79
N SER A 116 1.85 8.32 0.37
CA SER A 116 0.90 9.33 0.82
C SER A 116 1.32 9.87 2.18
N LYS A 117 1.34 11.19 2.32
CA LYS A 117 1.64 11.88 3.60
C LYS A 117 0.62 11.55 4.69
N LYS A 118 -0.62 11.19 4.31
CA LYS A 118 -1.72 10.92 5.24
C LYS A 118 -1.98 9.44 5.49
N GLY A 119 -1.52 8.56 4.59
CA GLY A 119 -1.92 7.14 4.56
C GLY A 119 -0.77 6.14 4.64
N GLY A 120 0.47 6.61 4.83
CA GLY A 120 1.65 5.77 4.74
C GLY A 120 2.08 5.49 3.30
N SER A 121 3.10 4.64 3.17
CA SER A 121 3.65 4.23 1.89
C SER A 121 3.66 2.71 1.80
N TYR A 122 3.41 2.18 0.61
CA TYR A 122 3.57 0.75 0.32
C TYR A 122 4.17 0.56 -1.07
N SER A 123 4.80 -0.60 -1.27
CA SER A 123 5.51 -0.91 -2.51
C SER A 123 5.01 -2.22 -3.10
N LEU A 124 4.91 -2.25 -4.43
CA LEU A 124 4.59 -3.44 -5.21
C LEU A 124 5.70 -3.71 -6.20
N MET A 125 6.02 -5.00 -6.39
CA MET A 125 6.99 -5.46 -7.37
C MET A 125 6.29 -5.91 -8.64
N PHE A 126 6.84 -5.59 -9.80
CA PHE A 126 6.33 -5.93 -11.12
C PHE A 126 7.42 -6.59 -11.94
N THR A 127 7.05 -7.53 -12.80
CA THR A 127 8.00 -8.19 -13.71
C THR A 127 8.27 -7.37 -14.97
N ASP A 128 7.40 -6.40 -15.27
CA ASP A 128 7.54 -5.48 -16.39
C ASP A 128 8.69 -4.48 -16.15
N ASN A 129 9.26 -3.96 -17.24
CA ASN A 129 10.36 -2.99 -17.19
C ASN A 129 9.90 -1.60 -16.69
N GLU A 130 10.86 -0.81 -16.24
CA GLU A 130 10.60 0.51 -15.65
C GLU A 130 9.87 1.45 -16.62
N GLU A 131 10.30 1.48 -17.89
CA GLU A 131 9.74 2.37 -18.91
C GLU A 131 8.26 2.10 -19.18
N SER A 132 7.87 0.82 -19.29
CA SER A 132 6.48 0.42 -19.52
C SER A 132 5.59 0.79 -18.35
N ILE A 133 6.08 0.55 -17.12
CA ILE A 133 5.38 0.91 -15.89
C ILE A 133 5.24 2.43 -15.77
N GLN A 134 6.30 3.19 -16.00
CA GLN A 134 6.26 4.65 -15.97
C GLN A 134 5.28 5.19 -17.01
N HIS A 135 5.32 4.68 -18.24
CA HIS A 135 4.41 5.09 -19.30
C HIS A 135 2.95 4.79 -18.91
N PHE A 136 2.70 3.61 -18.34
CA PHE A 136 1.37 3.20 -17.89
C PHE A 136 0.83 4.15 -16.81
N ILE A 137 1.64 4.48 -15.81
CA ILE A 137 1.28 5.32 -14.65
C ILE A 137 1.09 6.77 -15.09
N ARG A 138 2.04 7.36 -15.82
CA ARG A 138 1.97 8.77 -16.25
C ARG A 138 0.74 9.09 -17.10
N LYS A 139 0.22 8.10 -17.84
CA LYS A 139 -0.99 8.27 -18.66
C LYS A 139 -2.30 8.29 -17.85
N ARG A 140 -2.29 7.71 -16.65
CA ARG A 140 -3.52 7.40 -15.87
C ARG A 140 -3.63 8.17 -14.56
N VAL A 141 -2.50 8.56 -14.01
CA VAL A 141 -2.44 9.24 -12.72
C VAL A 141 -2.80 10.72 -12.87
N PRO A 142 -3.56 11.31 -11.92
CA PRO A 142 -3.85 12.73 -11.93
C PRO A 142 -2.58 13.59 -11.91
N LYS A 143 -2.59 14.74 -12.60
CA LYS A 143 -1.44 15.67 -12.68
C LYS A 143 -0.95 16.19 -11.32
N THR A 144 -1.79 16.09 -10.28
CA THR A 144 -1.47 16.47 -8.91
C THR A 144 -0.47 15.53 -8.25
N VAL A 145 -0.37 14.29 -8.72
CA VAL A 145 0.51 13.26 -8.16
C VAL A 145 1.86 13.29 -8.89
N LYS A 146 2.94 13.32 -8.13
CA LYS A 146 4.29 13.32 -8.70
C LYS A 146 4.75 11.91 -9.01
N VAL A 147 4.98 11.60 -10.29
CA VAL A 147 5.62 10.35 -10.71
C VAL A 147 7.12 10.59 -10.82
N LEU A 148 7.92 9.87 -10.03
CA LEU A 148 9.37 10.04 -9.92
C LEU A 148 10.09 8.74 -10.26
N THR A 149 11.27 8.83 -10.84
CA THR A 149 12.21 7.69 -10.90
C THR A 149 12.90 7.48 -9.56
N GLY A 150 13.48 6.30 -9.35
CA GLY A 150 14.31 6.03 -8.17
C GLY A 150 15.44 7.06 -7.99
N GLU A 151 16.10 7.45 -9.08
CA GLU A 151 17.14 8.49 -9.04
C GLU A 151 16.60 9.87 -8.69
N GLU A 152 15.49 10.28 -9.29
CA GLU A 152 14.85 11.57 -9.03
C GLU A 152 14.42 11.68 -7.57
N TYR A 153 13.90 10.58 -7.01
CA TYR A 153 13.53 10.49 -5.61
C TYR A 153 14.75 10.65 -4.69
N GLN A 154 15.86 9.96 -4.96
CA GLN A 154 17.09 10.08 -4.18
C GLN A 154 17.71 11.49 -4.25
N ARG A 155 17.66 12.14 -5.42
CA ARG A 155 18.10 13.53 -5.57
C ARG A 155 17.25 14.47 -4.70
N GLN A 156 15.92 14.33 -4.72
CA GLN A 156 15.04 15.12 -3.86
C GLN A 156 15.30 14.89 -2.37
N LEU A 157 15.53 13.64 -1.96
CA LEU A 157 15.84 13.30 -0.57
C LEU A 157 17.15 13.96 -0.12
N THR A 158 18.18 13.92 -0.97
CA THR A 158 19.49 14.52 -0.71
C THR A 158 19.38 16.04 -0.57
N ILE A 159 18.65 16.71 -1.47
CA ILE A 159 18.43 18.16 -1.41
C ILE A 159 17.69 18.54 -0.13
N LYS A 160 16.64 17.79 0.22
CA LYS A 160 15.85 18.02 1.43
C LYS A 160 16.70 17.87 2.70
N ASN A 161 17.52 16.83 2.76
CA ASN A 161 18.41 16.57 3.89
C ASN A 161 19.51 17.65 4.03
N ARG A 162 20.09 18.11 2.92
CA ARG A 162 21.05 19.23 2.93
C ARG A 162 20.42 20.52 3.45
N LYS A 163 19.19 20.82 3.01
CA LYS A 163 18.44 21.99 3.49
C LYS A 163 18.09 21.90 4.97
N HIS A 164 17.76 20.71 5.47
CA HIS A 164 17.50 20.51 6.89
C HIS A 164 18.76 20.76 7.73
N ARG A 165 19.89 20.15 7.35
CA ARG A 165 21.18 20.36 8.03
C ARG A 165 21.62 21.82 8.03
N SER A 166 21.39 22.55 6.94
CA SER A 166 21.74 23.98 6.88
C SER A 166 20.81 24.87 7.72
N LEU A 167 19.56 24.46 7.93
CA LEU A 167 18.66 25.13 8.87
C LEU A 167 19.07 24.87 10.32
N GLU A 168 19.42 23.61 10.65
CA GLU A 168 19.93 23.25 11.97
C GLU A 168 21.23 23.99 12.29
N SER A 169 22.18 24.06 11.35
CA SER A 169 23.43 24.79 11.55
C SER A 169 23.19 26.28 11.79
N LYS A 170 22.28 26.91 11.01
CA LYS A 170 21.89 28.30 11.22
C LYS A 170 21.23 28.52 12.58
N GLN A 171 20.39 27.60 13.03
CA GLN A 171 19.78 27.68 14.37
C GLN A 171 20.83 27.57 15.47
N LEU A 172 21.80 26.66 15.34
CA LEU A 172 22.90 26.52 16.29
C LEU A 172 23.79 27.76 16.33
N GLU A 173 24.10 28.36 15.18
CA GLU A 173 24.83 29.64 15.10
C GLU A 173 24.06 30.78 15.77
N MET A 174 22.74 30.87 15.54
CA MET A 174 21.89 31.86 16.20
C MET A 174 21.82 31.67 17.72
N ILE A 175 21.80 30.42 18.21
CA ILE A 175 21.86 30.12 19.65
C ILE A 175 23.23 30.48 20.23
N ARG A 176 24.32 30.12 19.54
CA ARG A 176 25.70 30.41 19.96
C ARG A 176 25.97 31.92 20.01
N ASN A 177 25.43 32.68 19.06
CA ASN A 177 25.61 34.13 18.97
C ASN A 177 24.53 34.93 19.72
N ARG A 178 23.69 34.29 20.55
CA ARG A 178 22.77 35.04 21.42
C ARG A 178 23.60 35.86 22.44
N PRO A 179 23.47 37.19 22.46
CA PRO A 179 24.12 38.00 23.46
C PRO A 179 23.61 37.58 24.85
N ASN A 180 24.56 37.30 25.75
CA ASN A 180 24.30 36.79 27.09
C ASN A 180 23.45 37.81 27.87
N ARG A 181 22.14 37.58 27.95
CA ARG A 181 21.14 38.52 28.49
C ARG A 181 21.14 38.65 30.02
N ASN A 182 22.23 38.25 30.68
CA ASN A 182 22.38 38.29 32.15
C ASN A 182 23.34 39.37 32.66
N LYS A 183 23.68 40.40 31.87
CA LYS A 183 24.53 41.53 32.34
C LYS A 183 23.78 42.79 32.81
N PHE A 184 22.47 42.74 33.01
CA PHE A 184 21.69 43.93 33.45
C PHE A 184 20.83 43.66 34.69
N VAL A 185 21.40 43.11 35.77
CA VAL A 185 20.86 43.28 37.13
C VAL A 185 22.03 43.42 38.12
N ALA A 186 22.85 44.46 37.94
CA ALA A 186 23.91 44.78 38.90
C ALA A 186 24.16 46.30 39.00
N ILE A 187 23.12 47.14 38.84
CA ILE A 187 23.23 48.57 39.17
C ILE A 187 21.88 49.06 39.72
N ARG A 188 21.55 48.70 40.96
CA ARG A 188 20.69 49.49 41.86
C ARG A 188 20.61 48.87 43.26
N LYS A 189 21.71 48.94 44.01
CA LYS A 189 21.68 48.98 45.49
C LYS A 189 22.91 49.76 45.98
N LYS A 190 22.78 51.08 45.95
CA LYS A 190 23.46 52.00 46.88
C LYS A 190 22.41 53.05 47.26
N SER A 191 21.82 52.85 48.44
CA SER A 191 21.24 53.91 49.27
C SER A 191 22.11 53.98 50.52
#